data_AF-A0A399XG69-F1
#
_entry.id   AF-A0A399XG69-F1
#
_cell.length_a   1.000
_cell.length_b   1.000
_cell.length_c   1.000
_cell.angle_alpha   90.00
_cell.angle_beta   90.00
_cell.angle_gamma   90.00
#
_symmetry.space_group_name_H-M   'P 1'
#
loop_
_entity.id
_entity.type
_entity.pdbx_description
1 polymer ?
#
loop_
_entity_poly.entity_id
_entity_poly.type
_entity_poly.pdbx_seq_one_letter_code
_entity_poly.pdbx_strand_id
1 'polypeptide(L)'
;MKQRGSIVMALGFATLVTGCVAASQRSPDIQAVPVGVNDRKIKELERGLSDLNDTTQALGKRVELLSSKTADADSNYTKLLSRLNELDSKIVLMDSSLENVVAETQKTVKDFEREMGEIEKAKTDLQNQLMALQAQRSRLTGKKIEQTKEVKEMLEQGREMLKDASSEIKPENDQKLKTIITNQEKEALQKLLDDALTLYREGNYKAAIGKWEEVLVIEPENLEAKFNIEIANEKVRSTSEK
;
A
#
# COMPACT_ATOMS: atom_id res chain seq x y z
N MET A 1 54.36 16.73 6.67
CA MET A 1 55.70 17.38 6.78
C MET A 1 56.45 16.76 7.94
N LYS A 2 57.50 15.96 7.69
CA LYS A 2 58.53 15.63 8.67
C LYS A 2 59.81 15.20 7.93
N GLN A 3 60.94 15.64 8.48
CA GLN A 3 62.21 15.94 7.82
C GLN A 3 63.02 14.72 7.35
N ARG A 4 63.81 14.92 6.28
CA ARG A 4 64.96 14.09 5.89
C ARG A 4 66.23 14.68 6.50
N GLY A 5 66.99 13.86 7.22
CA GLY A 5 68.36 14.19 7.66
C GLY A 5 69.37 13.37 6.85
N SER A 6 70.24 14.06 6.10
CA SER A 6 71.46 13.50 5.50
C SER A 6 72.59 13.52 6.53
N ILE A 7 73.39 12.45 6.59
CA ILE A 7 74.71 12.46 7.23
C ILE A 7 75.70 11.84 6.26
N VAL A 8 76.64 12.67 5.81
CA VAL A 8 77.90 12.32 5.14
C VAL A 8 78.96 12.26 6.22
N MET A 9 79.78 11.21 6.28
CA MET A 9 80.96 11.18 7.15
C MET A 9 82.23 10.90 6.33
N ALA A 10 83.20 11.80 6.51
CA ALA A 10 84.41 11.94 5.73
C ALA A 10 85.54 11.00 6.18
N LEU A 11 86.43 10.69 5.23
CA LEU A 11 87.66 9.93 5.37
C LEU A 11 88.67 10.60 6.32
N GLY A 12 89.49 9.75 6.96
CA GLY A 12 90.52 10.13 7.92
C GLY A 12 91.84 10.59 7.31
N PHE A 13 92.85 10.77 8.17
CA PHE A 13 94.28 10.57 7.89
C PHE A 13 95.06 10.47 9.21
N ALA A 14 96.00 9.53 9.25
CA ALA A 14 96.86 9.22 10.37
C ALA A 14 98.15 10.06 10.34
N THR A 15 98.68 10.40 11.51
CA THR A 15 100.11 10.60 11.72
C THR A 15 100.47 10.27 13.17
N LEU A 16 101.47 9.40 13.36
CA LEU A 16 102.74 9.76 14.02
C LEU A 16 103.71 8.56 13.95
N VAL A 17 104.96 8.88 13.65
CA VAL A 17 106.12 8.00 13.47
C VAL A 17 107.04 8.13 14.70
N THR A 18 108.04 7.22 14.77
CA THR A 18 109.20 7.09 15.71
C THR A 18 108.90 6.45 17.08
N GLY A 19 109.65 5.46 17.57
CA GLY A 19 110.86 4.80 17.06
C GLY A 19 111.35 3.65 17.97
N CYS A 20 112.22 2.80 17.40
CA CYS A 20 113.27 1.91 17.93
C CYS A 20 113.09 1.13 19.26
N VAL A 21 113.39 -0.18 19.27
CA VAL A 21 114.66 -0.78 19.73
C VAL A 21 114.67 -2.29 19.38
N ALA A 22 115.81 -2.76 18.88
CA ALA A 22 116.09 -4.16 18.56
C ALA A 22 116.61 -4.93 19.80
N ALA A 23 116.23 -6.21 19.93
CA ALA A 23 117.02 -7.21 20.65
C ALA A 23 116.71 -8.62 20.11
N SER A 24 117.77 -9.25 19.61
CA SER A 24 117.82 -10.61 19.06
C SER A 24 117.95 -11.65 20.18
N GLN A 25 117.15 -12.71 20.14
CA GLN A 25 117.44 -13.99 20.83
C GLN A 25 116.71 -15.16 20.15
N ARG A 26 117.39 -16.32 20.15
CA ARG A 26 117.19 -17.52 19.33
C ARG A 26 115.82 -18.22 19.46
N SER A 27 115.43 -18.86 18.36
CA SER A 27 114.22 -19.63 18.02
C SER A 27 113.84 -20.74 19.03
N PRO A 28 112.53 -21.01 19.21
CA PRO A 28 111.90 -22.11 18.46
C PRO A 28 110.45 -21.81 18.00
N ASP A 29 110.03 -22.43 16.89
CA ASP A 29 108.64 -22.54 16.41
C ASP A 29 107.75 -21.27 16.41
N ILE A 30 107.63 -20.61 15.27
CA ILE A 30 106.48 -19.74 14.99
C ILE A 30 105.64 -20.38 13.88
N GLN A 31 104.72 -21.21 14.36
CA GLN A 31 103.50 -21.72 13.75
C GLN A 31 103.26 -21.25 12.30
N ALA A 32 103.40 -22.20 11.37
CA ALA A 32 102.59 -22.18 10.16
C ALA A 32 101.11 -22.21 10.59
N VAL A 33 100.48 -21.04 10.73
CA VAL A 33 99.02 -20.96 10.80
C VAL A 33 98.53 -21.62 9.51
N PRO A 34 97.77 -22.73 9.59
CA PRO A 34 97.69 -23.64 8.46
C PRO A 34 96.85 -23.01 7.37
N VAL A 35 97.32 -23.05 6.13
CA VAL A 35 96.53 -22.78 4.91
C VAL A 35 95.13 -23.44 5.02
N GLY A 36 95.04 -24.61 5.67
CA GLY A 36 93.79 -25.32 5.95
C GLY A 36 92.79 -24.66 6.93
N VAL A 37 93.13 -23.60 7.68
CA VAL A 37 92.15 -22.80 8.45
C VAL A 37 91.49 -21.76 7.55
N ASN A 38 92.26 -21.14 6.66
CA ASN A 38 91.72 -20.21 5.67
C ASN A 38 90.83 -20.95 4.66
N ASP A 39 91.23 -22.12 4.19
CA ASP A 39 90.40 -22.95 3.31
C ASP A 39 89.06 -23.36 3.96
N ARG A 40 89.05 -23.61 5.27
CA ARG A 40 87.82 -23.90 6.01
C ARG A 40 86.90 -22.68 6.06
N LYS A 41 87.43 -21.50 6.37
CA LYS A 41 86.67 -20.24 6.36
C LYS A 41 86.14 -19.91 4.96
N ILE A 42 86.91 -20.17 3.90
CA ILE A 42 86.47 -19.97 2.51
C ILE A 42 85.28 -20.88 2.21
N LYS A 43 85.34 -22.17 2.54
CA LYS A 43 84.22 -23.11 2.34
C LYS A 43 82.97 -22.73 3.15
N GLU A 44 83.13 -22.20 4.36
CA GLU A 44 82.02 -21.70 5.16
C GLU A 44 81.37 -20.47 4.53
N LEU A 45 82.17 -19.53 4.01
CA LEU A 45 81.68 -18.36 3.29
C LEU A 45 80.98 -18.74 1.98
N GLU A 46 81.51 -19.71 1.23
CA GLU A 46 80.88 -20.23 0.02
C GLU A 46 79.51 -20.85 0.31
N ARG A 47 79.41 -21.65 1.38
CA ARG A 47 78.12 -22.20 1.84
C ARG A 47 77.16 -21.09 2.23
N GLY A 48 77.61 -20.12 3.03
CA GLY A 48 76.79 -18.97 3.42
C GLY A 48 76.31 -18.15 2.22
N LEU A 49 77.13 -18.00 1.19
CA LEU A 49 76.75 -17.32 -0.06
C LEU A 49 75.69 -18.12 -0.83
N SER A 50 75.81 -19.44 -0.87
CA SER A 50 74.81 -20.33 -1.48
C SER A 50 73.47 -20.24 -0.76
N ASP A 51 73.47 -20.35 0.57
CA ASP A 51 72.25 -20.27 1.39
C ASP A 51 71.57 -18.90 1.24
N LEU A 52 72.36 -17.83 1.17
CA LEU A 52 71.88 -16.48 0.93
C LEU A 52 71.26 -16.33 -0.46
N ASN A 53 71.88 -16.92 -1.49
CA ASN A 53 71.34 -16.93 -2.84
C ASN A 53 69.99 -17.67 -2.91
N ASP A 54 69.88 -18.84 -2.28
CA ASP A 54 68.63 -19.61 -2.24
C ASP A 54 67.52 -18.85 -1.52
N THR A 55 67.87 -18.19 -0.39
CA THR A 55 66.94 -17.33 0.35
C THR A 55 66.48 -16.14 -0.50
N THR A 56 67.38 -15.54 -1.28
CA THR A 56 67.08 -14.41 -2.17
C THR A 56 66.12 -14.83 -3.28
N GLN A 57 66.33 -16.00 -3.89
CA GLN A 57 65.42 -16.55 -4.90
C GLN A 57 64.04 -16.86 -4.33
N ALA A 58 63.97 -17.45 -3.12
CA ALA A 58 62.71 -17.72 -2.44
C ALA A 58 61.95 -16.42 -2.12
N LEU A 59 62.65 -15.38 -1.69
CA LEU A 59 62.06 -14.07 -1.44
C LEU A 59 61.53 -13.44 -2.74
N GLY A 60 62.28 -13.53 -3.84
CA GLY A 60 61.84 -13.07 -5.16
C GLY A 60 60.50 -13.68 -5.58
N LYS A 61 60.37 -15.01 -5.49
CA LYS A 61 59.11 -15.72 -5.79
C LYS A 61 57.95 -15.25 -4.91
N ARG A 62 58.21 -14.97 -3.62
CA ARG A 62 57.20 -14.46 -2.69
C ARG A 62 56.77 -13.03 -3.05
N VAL A 63 57.71 -12.19 -3.47
CA VAL A 63 57.41 -10.82 -3.92
C VAL A 63 56.56 -10.83 -5.18
N GLU A 64 56.88 -11.69 -6.16
CA GLU A 64 56.08 -11.88 -7.37
C GLU A 64 54.66 -12.34 -7.05
N LEU A 65 54.51 -13.34 -6.17
CA LEU A 65 53.20 -13.83 -5.73
C LEU A 65 52.38 -12.74 -5.03
N LEU A 66 53.01 -11.96 -4.14
CA LEU A 66 52.34 -10.85 -3.46
C LEU A 66 51.93 -9.76 -4.45
N SER A 67 52.79 -9.42 -5.41
CA SER A 67 52.49 -8.44 -6.45
C SER A 67 51.28 -8.86 -7.29
N SER A 68 51.20 -10.14 -7.69
CA SER A 68 50.04 -10.68 -8.40
C SER A 68 48.76 -10.57 -7.54
N LYS A 69 48.83 -10.97 -6.27
CA LYS A 69 47.67 -10.88 -5.36
C LYS A 69 47.20 -9.45 -5.14
N THR A 70 48.12 -8.49 -5.08
CA THR A 70 47.78 -7.06 -4.98
C THR A 70 47.07 -6.59 -6.25
N ALA A 71 47.56 -6.95 -7.43
CA ALA A 71 46.91 -6.60 -8.69
C ALA A 71 45.49 -7.19 -8.79
N ASP A 72 45.30 -8.44 -8.35
CA ASP A 72 43.99 -9.09 -8.32
C ASP A 72 43.03 -8.38 -7.34
N ALA A 73 43.54 -7.97 -6.17
CA ALA A 73 42.79 -7.22 -5.18
C ALA A 73 42.35 -5.84 -5.71
N ASP A 74 43.25 -5.13 -6.40
CA ASP A 74 42.95 -3.84 -7.03
C ASP A 74 41.88 -3.99 -8.12
N SER A 75 41.99 -5.03 -8.96
CA SER A 75 40.97 -5.34 -9.97
C SER A 75 39.60 -5.60 -9.34
N ASN A 76 39.57 -6.37 -8.25
CA ASN A 76 38.34 -6.66 -7.52
C ASN A 76 37.75 -5.40 -6.86
N TYR A 77 38.60 -4.54 -6.30
CA TYR A 77 38.19 -3.26 -5.74
C TYR A 77 37.54 -2.36 -6.81
N THR A 78 38.15 -2.25 -8.00
CA THR A 78 37.56 -1.49 -9.11
C THR A 78 36.19 -2.05 -9.53
N LYS A 79 36.03 -3.38 -9.63
CA LYS A 79 34.75 -4.02 -9.94
C LYS A 79 33.69 -3.78 -8.86
N LEU A 80 34.09 -3.77 -7.59
CA LEU A 80 33.17 -3.48 -6.49
C LEU A 80 32.71 -2.02 -6.55
N LEU A 81 33.65 -1.10 -6.78
CA LEU A 81 33.36 0.33 -6.91
C LEU A 81 32.41 0.61 -8.09
N SER A 82 32.60 -0.05 -9.23
CA SER A 82 31.69 0.12 -10.38
C SER A 82 30.27 -0.38 -10.07
N ARG A 83 30.15 -1.53 -9.39
CA ARG A 83 28.84 -2.05 -8.94
C ARG A 83 28.17 -1.14 -7.92
N LEU A 84 28.95 -0.54 -7.02
CA LEU A 84 28.44 0.41 -6.04
C LEU A 84 27.86 1.65 -6.72
N ASN A 85 28.57 2.21 -7.69
CA ASN A 85 28.10 3.38 -8.45
C ASN A 85 26.85 3.06 -9.29
N GLU A 86 26.77 1.85 -9.86
CA GLU A 86 25.58 1.39 -10.59
C GLU A 86 24.37 1.27 -9.65
N LEU A 87 24.57 0.73 -8.44
CA LEU A 87 23.52 0.61 -7.44
C LEU A 87 23.05 1.99 -6.97
N ASP A 88 23.97 2.91 -6.72
CA ASP A 88 23.68 4.29 -6.34
C ASP A 88 22.81 4.99 -7.40
N SER A 89 23.18 4.84 -8.67
CA SER A 89 22.40 5.38 -9.80
C SER A 89 20.99 4.79 -9.86
N LYS A 90 20.83 3.49 -9.59
CA LYS A 90 19.50 2.83 -9.55
C LYS A 90 18.66 3.32 -8.38
N ILE A 91 19.26 3.55 -7.21
CA ILE A 91 18.56 4.08 -6.03
C ILE A 91 18.03 5.48 -6.35
N VAL A 92 18.87 6.37 -6.90
CA VAL A 92 18.45 7.74 -7.28
C VAL A 92 17.29 7.72 -8.28
N LEU A 93 17.35 6.86 -9.30
CA LEU A 93 16.26 6.72 -10.27
C LEU A 93 14.97 6.22 -9.61
N MET A 94 15.07 5.22 -8.73
CA MET A 94 13.91 4.68 -8.00
C MET A 94 13.28 5.74 -7.10
N ASP A 95 14.08 6.52 -6.36
CA ASP A 95 13.61 7.60 -5.49
C ASP A 95 12.84 8.64 -6.31
N SER A 96 13.38 9.08 -7.45
CA SER A 96 12.69 10.02 -8.34
C SER A 96 11.37 9.47 -8.90
N SER A 97 11.31 8.17 -9.20
CA SER A 97 10.09 7.52 -9.67
C SER A 97 9.04 7.45 -8.55
N LEU A 98 9.47 7.18 -7.31
CA LEU A 98 8.60 7.14 -6.15
C LEU A 98 8.03 8.53 -5.83
N GLU A 99 8.86 9.57 -5.88
CA GLU A 99 8.41 10.96 -5.69
C GLU A 99 7.31 11.34 -6.70
N ASN A 100 7.47 10.97 -7.98
CA ASN A 100 6.46 11.23 -9.00
C ASN A 100 5.14 10.50 -8.73
N VAL A 101 5.20 9.19 -8.41
CA VAL A 101 4.01 8.39 -8.08
C VAL A 101 3.29 8.95 -6.85
N VAL A 102 4.05 9.37 -5.83
CA VAL A 102 3.48 9.99 -4.62
C VAL A 102 2.79 11.31 -4.96
N ALA A 103 3.40 12.17 -5.78
CA ALA A 103 2.81 13.44 -6.19
C ALA A 103 1.50 13.25 -6.98
N GLU A 104 1.47 12.31 -7.93
CA GLU A 104 0.28 12.00 -8.72
C GLU A 104 -0.84 11.39 -7.87
N THR A 105 -0.49 10.47 -6.97
CA THR A 105 -1.43 9.88 -6.02
C THR A 105 -2.02 10.95 -5.08
N GLN A 106 -1.19 11.84 -4.54
CA GLN A 106 -1.65 12.95 -3.69
C GLN A 106 -2.60 13.88 -4.42
N LYS A 107 -2.34 14.18 -5.70
CA LYS A 107 -3.25 14.97 -6.52
C LYS A 107 -4.60 14.26 -6.68
N THR A 108 -4.58 12.98 -7.03
CA THR A 108 -5.80 12.17 -7.20
C THR A 108 -6.62 12.08 -5.92
N VAL A 109 -5.96 11.89 -4.76
CA VAL A 109 -6.63 11.87 -3.45
C VAL A 109 -7.31 13.21 -3.17
N LYS A 110 -6.65 14.34 -3.42
CA LYS A 110 -7.25 15.68 -3.25
C LYS A 110 -8.47 15.87 -4.15
N ASP A 111 -8.41 15.39 -5.39
CA ASP A 111 -9.53 15.47 -6.32
C ASP A 111 -10.73 14.66 -5.80
N PHE A 112 -10.50 13.45 -5.29
CA PHE A 112 -11.56 12.64 -4.67
C PHE A 112 -12.12 13.24 -3.37
N GLU A 113 -11.28 13.82 -2.51
CA GLU A 113 -11.74 14.52 -1.30
C GLU A 113 -12.68 15.68 -1.65
N ARG A 114 -12.36 16.44 -2.70
CA ARG A 114 -13.24 17.51 -3.20
C ARG A 114 -14.57 16.96 -3.69
N GLU A 115 -14.57 15.93 -4.54
CA GLU A 115 -15.79 15.32 -5.07
C GLU A 115 -16.65 14.72 -3.96
N MET A 116 -16.05 14.07 -2.97
CA MET A 116 -16.76 13.55 -1.80
C MET A 116 -17.43 14.67 -0.99
N GLY A 117 -16.76 15.81 -0.84
CA GLY A 117 -17.34 16.99 -0.20
C GLY A 117 -18.55 17.56 -0.96
N GLU A 118 -18.48 17.60 -2.29
CA GLU A 118 -19.61 18.02 -3.15
C GLU A 118 -20.80 17.06 -3.02
N ILE A 119 -20.54 15.75 -2.98
CA ILE A 119 -21.56 14.71 -2.81
C ILE A 119 -22.23 14.81 -1.44
N GLU A 120 -21.47 14.98 -0.36
CA GLU A 120 -22.04 15.12 1.00
C GLU A 120 -22.90 16.38 1.13
N LYS A 121 -22.50 17.48 0.48
CA LYS A 121 -23.34 18.69 0.40
C LYS A 121 -24.64 18.41 -0.36
N ALA A 122 -24.57 17.80 -1.54
CA ALA A 122 -25.75 17.48 -2.34
C ALA A 122 -26.72 16.54 -1.60
N LYS A 123 -26.19 15.54 -0.88
CA LYS A 123 -26.96 14.64 -0.01
C LYS A 123 -27.69 15.40 1.08
N THR A 124 -27.01 16.33 1.75
CA THR A 124 -27.62 17.18 2.79
C THR A 124 -28.75 18.04 2.22
N ASP A 125 -28.53 18.66 1.04
CA ASP A 125 -29.54 19.46 0.36
C ASP A 125 -30.76 18.61 -0.03
N LEU A 126 -30.55 17.40 -0.56
CA LEU A 126 -31.63 16.47 -0.90
C LEU A 126 -32.40 15.99 0.33
N GLN A 127 -31.72 15.71 1.45
CA GLN A 127 -32.38 15.37 2.71
C GLN A 127 -33.29 16.51 3.21
N ASN A 128 -32.81 17.76 3.12
CA ASN A 128 -33.60 18.94 3.47
C ASN A 128 -34.83 19.11 2.56
N GLN A 129 -34.67 18.91 1.24
CA GLN A 129 -35.78 18.93 0.29
C GLN A 129 -36.80 17.83 0.59
N LEU A 130 -36.34 16.62 0.92
CA LEU A 130 -37.21 15.50 1.26
C LEU A 130 -38.03 15.79 2.52
N MET A 131 -37.42 16.37 3.57
CA MET A 131 -38.13 16.82 4.76
C MET A 131 -39.19 17.88 4.43
N ALA A 132 -38.87 18.84 3.57
CA ALA A 132 -39.81 19.87 3.14
C ALA A 132 -41.01 19.28 2.37
N LEU A 133 -40.76 18.34 1.45
CA LEU A 133 -41.80 17.65 0.70
C LEU A 133 -42.66 16.77 1.60
N GLN A 134 -42.08 16.09 2.58
CA GLN A 134 -42.83 15.33 3.59
C GLN A 134 -43.75 16.24 4.41
N ALA A 135 -43.27 17.40 4.86
CA ALA A 135 -44.08 18.37 5.57
C ALA A 135 -45.23 18.91 4.70
N GLN A 136 -44.97 19.20 3.42
CA GLN A 136 -45.99 19.63 2.48
C GLN A 136 -47.04 18.54 2.25
N ARG A 137 -46.62 17.28 2.08
CA ARG A 137 -47.52 16.14 1.95
C ARG A 137 -48.46 16.06 3.15
N SER A 138 -47.94 16.09 4.37
CA SER A 138 -48.75 16.04 5.60
C SER A 138 -49.81 17.14 5.67
N ARG A 139 -49.47 18.37 5.26
CA ARG A 139 -50.43 19.48 5.19
C ARG A 139 -51.55 19.22 4.17
N LEU A 140 -51.19 18.74 2.98
CA LEU A 140 -52.16 18.41 1.93
C LEU A 140 -53.07 17.25 2.35
N THR A 141 -52.55 16.21 2.99
CA THR A 141 -53.36 15.10 3.50
C THR A 141 -54.32 15.57 4.57
N GLY A 142 -53.87 16.38 5.53
CA GLY A 142 -54.72 16.97 6.57
C GLY A 142 -55.86 17.81 5.98
N LYS A 143 -55.53 18.71 5.04
CA LYS A 143 -56.52 19.55 4.36
C LYS A 143 -57.55 18.72 3.58
N LYS A 144 -57.10 17.66 2.88
CA LYS A 144 -57.99 16.76 2.15
C LYS A 144 -58.94 16.02 3.10
N ILE A 145 -58.44 15.53 4.24
CA ILE A 145 -59.28 14.86 5.25
C ILE A 145 -60.34 15.80 5.83
N GLU A 146 -59.95 17.04 6.13
CA GLU A 146 -60.84 18.05 6.70
C GLU A 146 -61.95 18.45 5.72
N GLN A 147 -61.61 18.72 4.46
CA GLN A 147 -62.59 18.96 3.39
C GLN A 147 -63.51 17.74 3.17
N THR A 148 -62.98 16.52 3.27
CA THR A 148 -63.80 15.31 3.11
C THR A 148 -64.75 15.13 4.29
N LYS A 149 -64.34 15.50 5.51
CA LYS A 149 -65.21 15.51 6.70
C LYS A 149 -66.32 16.54 6.58
N GLU A 150 -66.00 17.79 6.22
CA GLU A 150 -67.00 18.85 6.02
C GLU A 150 -68.03 18.44 4.97
N VAL A 151 -67.59 17.92 3.82
CA VAL A 151 -68.50 17.42 2.78
C VAL A 151 -69.36 16.26 3.29
N LYS A 152 -68.79 15.36 4.10
CA LYS A 152 -69.53 14.23 4.66
C LYS A 152 -70.56 14.67 5.71
N GLU A 153 -70.24 15.65 6.55
CA GLU A 153 -71.16 16.25 7.51
C GLU A 153 -72.27 17.04 6.82
N MET A 154 -71.95 17.81 5.76
CA MET A 154 -72.95 18.50 4.94
C MET A 154 -73.87 17.52 4.21
N LEU A 155 -73.33 16.42 3.67
CA LEU A 155 -74.13 15.36 3.06
C LEU A 155 -75.02 14.66 4.07
N GLU A 156 -74.54 14.42 5.29
CA GLU A 156 -75.31 13.78 6.35
C GLU A 156 -76.43 14.70 6.87
N GLN A 157 -76.15 15.99 7.04
CA GLN A 157 -77.18 16.99 7.34
C GLN A 157 -78.23 17.08 6.23
N GLY A 158 -77.82 17.08 4.95
CA GLY A 158 -78.75 17.02 3.83
C GLY A 158 -79.57 15.72 3.79
N ARG A 159 -78.97 14.59 4.22
CA ARG A 159 -79.64 13.28 4.30
C ARG A 159 -80.67 13.24 5.43
N GLU A 160 -80.37 13.79 6.60
CA GLU A 160 -81.33 13.93 7.70
C GLU A 160 -82.46 14.89 7.33
N MET A 161 -82.17 15.98 6.62
CA MET A 161 -83.22 16.88 6.07
C MET A 161 -84.12 16.19 5.03
N LEU A 162 -83.61 15.20 4.28
CA LEU A 162 -84.39 14.40 3.33
C LEU A 162 -85.17 13.24 3.98
N LYS A 163 -84.70 12.74 5.13
CA LYS A 163 -85.34 11.67 5.91
C LYS A 163 -86.66 12.12 6.55
N ASP A 164 -86.78 13.41 6.86
CA ASP A 164 -88.05 14.03 7.31
C ASP A 164 -89.07 14.21 6.17
N ALA A 165 -88.69 14.01 4.90
CA ALA A 165 -89.54 14.21 3.72
C ALA A 165 -89.97 12.91 3.00
N SER A 166 -89.44 11.73 3.36
CA SER A 166 -89.90 10.47 2.77
C SER A 166 -90.00 9.35 3.82
N SER A 167 -91.23 9.09 4.27
CA SER A 167 -91.59 7.76 4.76
C SER A 167 -91.35 6.73 3.65
N GLU A 168 -90.78 5.59 4.05
CA GLU A 168 -90.59 4.36 3.26
C GLU A 168 -89.43 4.38 2.24
N ILE A 169 -88.30 3.78 2.61
CA ILE A 169 -87.59 2.71 1.87
C ILE A 169 -86.61 2.05 2.85
N LYS A 170 -86.83 0.77 3.14
CA LYS A 170 -85.85 -0.11 3.80
C LYS A 170 -84.67 -0.38 2.84
N PRO A 171 -83.44 -0.53 3.35
CA PRO A 171 -82.53 -1.45 2.70
C PRO A 171 -81.93 -2.44 3.72
N GLU A 172 -82.53 -3.62 3.72
CA GLU A 172 -81.93 -4.87 4.17
C GLU A 172 -81.04 -5.38 3.02
N ASN A 173 -79.79 -4.90 2.91
CA ASN A 173 -78.83 -5.48 1.93
C ASN A 173 -77.33 -5.31 2.23
N ASP A 174 -76.95 -4.73 3.37
CA ASP A 174 -75.54 -4.37 3.65
C ASP A 174 -74.61 -5.56 3.93
N GLN A 175 -75.18 -6.75 4.24
CA GLN A 175 -74.38 -7.90 4.64
C GLN A 175 -73.87 -8.74 3.45
N LYS A 176 -74.51 -8.66 2.28
CA LYS A 176 -74.03 -9.32 1.04
C LYS A 176 -72.95 -8.51 0.31
N LEU A 177 -72.98 -7.18 0.41
CA LEU A 177 -71.98 -6.32 -0.25
C LEU A 177 -70.61 -6.42 0.43
N LYS A 178 -70.56 -6.46 1.76
CA LYS A 178 -69.30 -6.58 2.51
C LYS A 178 -68.55 -7.89 2.23
N THR A 179 -69.27 -9.01 2.05
CA THR A 179 -68.64 -10.32 1.82
C THR A 179 -68.11 -10.51 0.39
N ILE A 180 -68.71 -9.83 -0.61
CA ILE A 180 -68.22 -9.87 -2.00
C ILE A 180 -66.96 -9.01 -2.15
N ILE A 181 -66.93 -7.84 -1.51
CA ILE A 181 -65.79 -6.90 -1.55
C ILE A 181 -64.55 -7.56 -0.93
N THR A 182 -64.69 -8.24 0.22
CA THR A 182 -63.56 -8.90 0.90
C THR A 182 -62.94 -10.06 0.11
N ASN A 183 -63.72 -10.77 -0.70
CA ASN A 183 -63.20 -11.89 -1.51
C ASN A 183 -62.48 -11.39 -2.77
N GLN A 184 -63.00 -10.34 -3.41
CA GLN A 184 -62.35 -9.72 -4.57
C GLN A 184 -61.06 -9.00 -4.21
N GLU A 185 -61.00 -8.33 -3.04
CA GLU A 185 -59.78 -7.71 -2.53
C GLU A 185 -58.69 -8.75 -2.26
N LYS A 186 -59.06 -9.91 -1.70
CA LYS A 186 -58.12 -11.00 -1.42
C LYS A 186 -57.57 -11.66 -2.68
N GLU A 187 -58.40 -11.85 -3.71
CA GLU A 187 -57.97 -12.38 -5.01
C GLU A 187 -57.06 -11.39 -5.75
N ALA A 188 -57.39 -10.09 -5.71
CA ALA A 188 -56.56 -9.04 -6.30
C ALA A 188 -55.20 -8.94 -5.57
N LEU A 189 -55.20 -9.03 -4.24
CA LEU A 189 -54.00 -9.03 -3.41
C LEU A 189 -53.07 -10.20 -3.75
N GLN A 190 -53.62 -11.42 -3.83
CA GLN A 190 -52.83 -12.61 -4.18
C GLN A 190 -52.20 -12.48 -5.56
N LYS A 191 -52.97 -11.99 -6.54
CA LYS A 191 -52.45 -11.77 -7.89
C LYS A 191 -51.30 -10.76 -7.91
N LEU A 192 -51.40 -9.67 -7.15
CA LEU A 192 -50.33 -8.68 -7.06
C LEU A 192 -49.05 -9.26 -6.45
N LEU A 193 -49.17 -10.13 -5.44
CA LEU A 193 -48.04 -10.83 -4.84
C LEU A 193 -47.38 -11.79 -5.84
N ASP A 194 -48.16 -12.58 -6.58
CA ASP A 194 -47.66 -13.52 -7.58
C ASP A 194 -46.97 -12.81 -8.76
N ASP A 195 -47.56 -11.71 -9.24
CA ASP A 195 -46.99 -10.87 -10.30
C ASP A 195 -45.66 -10.25 -9.84
N ALA A 196 -45.59 -9.75 -8.59
CA ALA A 196 -44.37 -9.17 -8.02
C ALA A 196 -43.24 -10.21 -7.91
N LEU A 197 -43.56 -11.42 -7.46
CA LEU A 197 -42.59 -12.53 -7.36
C LEU A 197 -42.08 -12.97 -8.73
N THR A 198 -42.95 -12.99 -9.74
CA THR A 198 -42.56 -13.32 -11.12
C THR A 198 -41.58 -12.28 -11.66
N LEU A 199 -41.91 -11.00 -11.56
CA LEU A 199 -41.04 -9.90 -11.99
C LEU A 199 -39.69 -9.92 -11.25
N TYR A 200 -39.69 -10.24 -9.95
CA TYR A 200 -38.46 -10.35 -9.17
C TYR A 200 -37.56 -11.49 -9.66
N ARG A 201 -38.14 -12.67 -9.98
CA ARG A 201 -37.40 -13.83 -10.52
C ARG A 201 -36.84 -13.56 -11.90
N GLU A 202 -37.53 -12.76 -12.70
CA GLU A 202 -37.08 -12.30 -14.02
C GLU A 202 -36.00 -11.21 -13.93
N GLY A 203 -35.63 -10.76 -12.72
CA GLY A 203 -34.65 -9.71 -12.49
C GLY A 203 -35.18 -8.30 -12.72
N ASN A 204 -36.48 -8.14 -12.98
CA ASN A 204 -37.12 -6.85 -13.16
C ASN A 204 -37.49 -6.22 -11.81
N TYR A 205 -36.46 -5.90 -11.03
CA TYR A 205 -36.61 -5.48 -9.63
C TYR A 205 -37.44 -4.20 -9.46
N LYS A 206 -37.34 -3.22 -10.38
CA LYS A 206 -38.12 -1.98 -10.31
C LYS A 206 -39.62 -2.22 -10.52
N ALA A 207 -39.97 -3.09 -11.47
CA ALA A 207 -41.37 -3.44 -11.69
C ALA A 207 -41.95 -4.28 -10.54
N ALA A 208 -41.15 -5.18 -9.96
CA ALA A 208 -41.53 -5.95 -8.79
C ALA A 208 -41.83 -5.05 -7.57
N ILE A 209 -41.00 -4.04 -7.32
CA ILE A 209 -41.23 -3.03 -6.26
C ILE A 209 -42.58 -2.33 -6.45
N GLY A 210 -42.89 -1.88 -7.67
CA GLY A 210 -44.17 -1.23 -7.95
C GLY A 210 -45.38 -2.13 -7.63
N LYS A 211 -45.27 -3.44 -7.88
CA LYS A 211 -46.34 -4.39 -7.54
C LYS A 211 -46.49 -4.60 -6.03
N TRP A 212 -45.40 -4.64 -5.26
CA TRP A 212 -45.47 -4.69 -3.80
C TRP A 212 -45.95 -3.36 -3.19
N GLU A 213 -45.69 -2.22 -3.81
CA GLU A 213 -46.27 -0.94 -3.40
C GLU A 213 -47.80 -0.93 -3.59
N GLU A 214 -48.31 -1.50 -4.69
CA GLU A 214 -49.75 -1.70 -4.90
C GLU A 214 -50.36 -2.60 -3.80
N VAL A 215 -49.66 -3.64 -3.35
CA VAL A 215 -50.07 -4.47 -2.20
C VAL A 215 -50.19 -3.63 -0.93
N LEU A 216 -49.24 -2.73 -0.66
CA LEU A 216 -49.24 -1.88 0.53
C LEU A 216 -50.33 -0.79 0.51
N VAL A 217 -50.91 -0.47 -0.66
CA VAL A 217 -52.10 0.39 -0.74
C VAL A 217 -53.33 -0.34 -0.22
N ILE A 218 -53.43 -1.64 -0.45
CA ILE A 218 -54.56 -2.49 -0.02
C ILE A 218 -54.36 -2.96 1.42
N GLU A 219 -53.19 -3.50 1.74
CA GLU A 219 -52.79 -3.94 3.07
C GLU A 219 -51.52 -3.21 3.55
N PRO A 220 -51.65 -2.04 4.18
CA PRO A 220 -50.51 -1.24 4.65
C PRO A 220 -49.60 -1.96 5.66
N GLU A 221 -50.11 -3.01 6.32
CA GLU A 221 -49.37 -3.81 7.31
C GLU A 221 -48.82 -5.13 6.76
N ASN A 222 -48.87 -5.33 5.44
CA ASN A 222 -48.33 -6.53 4.82
C ASN A 222 -46.79 -6.58 4.95
N LEU A 223 -46.30 -7.40 5.89
CA LEU A 223 -44.87 -7.52 6.21
C LEU A 223 -44.07 -8.13 5.05
N GLU A 224 -44.69 -9.03 4.28
CA GLU A 224 -44.05 -9.67 3.13
C GLU A 224 -43.70 -8.64 2.05
N ALA A 225 -44.65 -7.76 1.69
CA ALA A 225 -44.41 -6.69 0.73
C ALA A 225 -43.34 -5.71 1.21
N LYS A 226 -43.37 -5.28 2.49
CA LYS A 226 -42.34 -4.40 3.07
C LYS A 226 -40.94 -5.02 2.99
N PHE A 227 -40.81 -6.28 3.40
CA PHE A 227 -39.54 -7.01 3.40
C PHE A 227 -39.00 -7.22 1.98
N ASN A 228 -39.86 -7.63 1.04
CA ASN A 228 -39.45 -7.90 -0.33
C ASN A 228 -39.04 -6.63 -1.10
N ILE A 229 -39.67 -5.48 -0.82
CA ILE A 229 -39.26 -4.18 -1.35
C ILE A 229 -37.84 -3.83 -0.90
N GLU A 230 -37.48 -4.08 0.36
CA GLU A 230 -36.15 -3.81 0.89
C GLU A 230 -35.08 -4.64 0.15
N ILE A 231 -35.31 -5.94 0.00
CA ILE A 231 -34.42 -6.85 -0.73
C ILE A 231 -34.28 -6.40 -2.21
N ALA A 232 -35.39 -6.06 -2.87
CA ALA A 232 -35.34 -5.64 -4.27
C ALA A 232 -34.61 -4.31 -4.46
N ASN A 233 -34.73 -3.37 -3.51
CA ASN A 233 -33.97 -2.12 -3.53
C ASN A 233 -32.45 -2.35 -3.39
N GLU A 234 -32.03 -3.30 -2.56
CA GLU A 234 -30.62 -3.70 -2.46
C GLU A 234 -30.11 -4.27 -3.80
N LYS A 235 -30.91 -5.13 -4.46
CA LYS A 235 -30.56 -5.67 -5.79
C LYS A 235 -30.43 -4.58 -6.84
N VAL A 236 -31.32 -3.59 -6.87
CA VAL A 236 -31.22 -2.44 -7.79
C VAL A 236 -29.93 -1.65 -7.57
N ARG A 237 -29.54 -1.38 -6.31
CA ARG A 237 -28.28 -0.67 -6.01
C ARG A 237 -27.06 -1.45 -6.48
N SER A 238 -26.98 -2.73 -6.12
CA SER A 238 -25.85 -3.60 -6.48
C SER A 238 -25.66 -3.82 -7.98
N THR A 239 -26.73 -3.70 -8.77
CA THR A 239 -26.70 -3.85 -10.24
C THR A 239 -26.42 -2.53 -10.96
N SER A 240 -26.58 -1.38 -10.31
CA SER A 240 -26.21 -0.06 -10.85
C SER A 240 -24.76 0.35 -10.58
N GLU A 241 -24.06 -0.36 -9.69
CA GLU A 241 -22.66 -0.11 -9.32
C GLU A 241 -21.65 -0.93 -10.14
N LYS A 242 -22.10 -1.66 -11.16
CA LYS A 242 -21.27 -2.38 -12.14
C LYS A 242 -21.36 -1.73 -13.51
#